data_AF-A0A8J3J2D2-F1
#
_entry.id   AF-A0A8J3J2D2-F1
#
_cell.length_a   1.000
_cell.length_b   1.000
_cell.length_c   1.000
_cell.angle_alpha   90.00
_cell.angle_beta   90.00
_cell.angle_gamma   90.00
#
_symmetry.space_group_name_H-M   'P 1'
#
loop_
_entity.id
_entity.type
_entity.pdbx_description
1 polymer ?
#
loop_
_entity_poly.entity_id
_entity_poly.type
_entity_poly.pdbx_seq_one_letter_code
_entity_poly.pdbx_strand_id
1 'polypeptide(L)'
;MDRSEKSAGRGRRRAERLDPVRWSPRRRGRLLRGAAVAALLLVAAGVLVSGAGPAAAERCAVHPRPTTRATAPPGDRVPAGEVGLAVTVAQPDVTGLVRPGDRVDLTVTRADSRTAEVIVRGALVLRGTPGHSADTAGDSVVYLAMSEDEARRVAGAEPSARIGVALRPG
;
A
#
# COMPACT_ATOMS: atom_id res chain seq x y z
N MET A 1 -34.41 -37.92 83.39
CA MET A 1 -34.82 -36.59 82.88
C MET A 1 -33.54 -35.77 82.96
N ASP A 2 -32.87 -35.29 81.90
CA ASP A 2 -33.23 -34.84 80.55
C ASP A 2 -32.08 -35.22 79.59
N ARG A 3 -32.28 -35.91 78.45
CA ARG A 3 -32.61 -35.38 77.10
C ARG A 3 -31.71 -34.23 76.65
N SER A 4 -30.83 -34.50 75.68
CA SER A 4 -31.04 -34.20 74.24
C SER A 4 -31.08 -32.71 73.94
N GLU A 5 -30.08 -32.25 73.17
CA GLU A 5 -30.22 -31.62 71.85
C GLU A 5 -28.84 -31.09 71.44
N LYS A 6 -28.14 -31.69 70.48
CA LYS A 6 -28.32 -31.46 69.04
C LYS A 6 -28.31 -29.96 68.68
N SER A 7 -27.13 -29.43 68.36
CA SER A 7 -26.99 -28.32 67.42
C SER A 7 -25.64 -28.45 66.74
N ALA A 8 -25.58 -29.13 65.60
CA ALA A 8 -25.89 -28.60 64.27
C ALA A 8 -24.79 -27.66 63.75
N GLY A 9 -24.29 -28.03 62.57
CA GLY A 9 -23.15 -27.46 61.89
C GLY A 9 -23.15 -25.94 61.83
N ARG A 10 -21.97 -25.37 62.05
CA ARG A 10 -21.68 -24.01 61.63
C ARG A 10 -20.47 -24.04 60.73
N GLY A 11 -20.75 -24.15 59.43
CA GLY A 11 -19.78 -24.02 58.37
C GLY A 11 -18.99 -22.73 58.54
N ARG A 12 -17.70 -22.86 58.83
CA ARG A 12 -16.73 -21.80 58.60
C ARG A 12 -15.90 -22.22 57.41
N ARG A 13 -16.47 -21.85 56.26
CA ARG A 13 -15.79 -21.54 55.00
C ARG A 13 -14.32 -21.27 55.29
N ARG A 14 -13.48 -22.26 55.00
CA ARG A 14 -12.06 -22.05 54.76
C ARG A 14 -12.03 -21.07 53.60
N ALA A 15 -11.96 -19.78 53.94
CA ALA A 15 -11.47 -18.79 53.01
C ALA A 15 -10.09 -19.30 52.61
N GLU A 16 -10.02 -19.87 51.41
CA GLU A 16 -8.84 -19.81 50.56
C GLU A 16 -8.37 -18.37 50.62
N ARG A 17 -7.48 -18.11 51.59
CA ARG A 17 -6.66 -16.92 51.58
C ARG A 17 -5.77 -17.13 50.37
N LEU A 18 -6.25 -16.67 49.23
CA LEU A 18 -5.40 -16.18 48.16
C LEU A 18 -4.55 -15.12 48.83
N ASP A 19 -3.40 -15.55 49.33
CA ASP A 19 -2.33 -14.66 49.75
C ASP A 19 -1.96 -13.89 48.48
N PRO A 20 -2.24 -12.58 48.39
CA PRO A 20 -1.82 -11.83 47.23
C PRO A 20 -0.30 -11.79 47.31
N VAL A 21 0.34 -12.69 46.55
CA VAL A 21 1.77 -12.68 46.29
C VAL A 21 2.11 -11.24 45.95
N ARG A 22 2.80 -10.56 46.87
CA ARG A 22 3.25 -9.18 46.69
C ARG A 22 4.37 -9.19 45.65
N TRP A 23 3.99 -9.35 44.39
CA TRP A 23 4.88 -9.25 43.26
C TRP A 23 5.27 -7.79 43.10
N SER A 24 6.52 -7.51 43.44
CA SER A 24 7.13 -6.19 43.34
C SER A 24 6.94 -5.64 41.91
N PRO A 25 6.20 -4.53 41.73
CA PRO A 25 5.87 -4.02 40.39
C PRO A 25 7.05 -3.28 39.75
N ARG A 26 8.14 -3.04 40.49
CA ARG A 26 9.24 -2.17 40.04
C ARG A 26 10.20 -2.85 39.05
N ARG A 27 10.35 -4.18 39.08
CA ARG A 27 11.27 -4.90 38.16
C ARG A 27 10.62 -5.28 36.82
N ARG A 28 9.28 -5.37 36.78
CA ARG A 28 8.53 -5.75 35.57
C ARG A 28 8.50 -4.66 34.51
N GLY A 29 8.47 -3.38 34.90
CA GLY A 29 8.44 -2.28 33.93
C GLY A 29 9.64 -2.25 32.99
N ARG A 30 10.86 -2.57 33.47
CA ARG A 30 12.05 -2.63 32.61
C ARG A 30 12.06 -3.86 31.70
N LEU A 31 11.61 -5.01 32.19
CA LEU A 31 11.51 -6.24 31.40
C LEU A 31 10.42 -6.14 30.32
N LEU A 32 9.27 -5.54 30.64
CA LEU A 32 8.20 -5.29 29.68
C LEU A 32 8.63 -4.29 28.60
N ARG A 33 9.35 -3.23 28.98
CA ARG A 33 9.95 -2.30 28.00
C ARG A 33 10.97 -3.01 27.11
N GLY A 34 11.83 -3.85 27.69
CA GLY A 34 12.79 -4.65 26.92
C GLY A 34 12.11 -5.60 25.94
N ALA A 35 11.09 -6.33 26.39
CA ALA A 35 10.32 -7.25 25.54
C ALA A 35 9.56 -6.51 24.43
N ALA A 36 8.96 -5.36 24.73
CA ALA A 36 8.29 -4.52 23.74
C ALA A 36 9.26 -4.00 22.68
N VAL A 37 10.44 -3.51 23.08
CA VAL A 37 11.48 -3.05 22.14
C VAL A 37 11.99 -4.21 21.29
N ALA A 38 12.24 -5.38 21.87
CA ALA A 38 12.67 -6.57 21.13
C ALA A 38 11.62 -7.04 20.12
N ALA A 39 10.34 -7.07 20.52
CA ALA A 39 9.24 -7.40 19.62
C ALA A 39 9.14 -6.39 18.46
N LEU A 40 9.28 -5.10 18.74
CA LEU A 40 9.22 -4.04 17.72
C LEU A 40 10.42 -4.11 16.76
N LEU A 41 11.62 -4.43 17.27
CA LEU A 41 12.79 -4.68 16.44
C LEU A 41 12.65 -5.92 15.57
N LEU A 42 12.06 -7.01 16.08
CA LEU A 42 11.77 -8.21 15.29
C LEU A 42 10.76 -7.93 14.17
N VAL A 43 9.73 -7.13 14.44
CA VAL A 43 8.77 -6.69 13.41
C VAL A 43 9.45 -5.81 12.37
N ALA A 44 10.25 -4.81 12.79
CA ALA A 44 10.97 -3.94 11.87
C ALA A 44 11.99 -4.70 11.00
N ALA A 45 12.74 -5.64 11.59
CA ALA A 45 13.65 -6.51 10.86
C ALA A 45 12.88 -7.44 9.90
N GLY A 46 11.72 -7.96 10.31
CA GLY A 46 10.84 -8.75 9.46
C GLY A 46 10.31 -7.99 8.26
N VAL A 47 9.96 -6.70 8.42
CA VAL A 47 9.56 -5.81 7.32
C VAL A 47 10.74 -5.48 6.41
N LEU A 48 11.94 -5.25 6.95
CA LEU A 48 13.15 -5.03 6.15
C LEU A 48 13.55 -6.28 5.33
N VAL A 49 13.42 -7.48 5.93
CA VAL A 49 13.72 -8.74 5.27
C VAL A 49 12.61 -9.17 4.30
N SER A 50 11.34 -8.88 4.59
CA SER A 50 10.20 -9.19 3.70
C SER A 50 9.90 -8.10 2.68
N GLY A 51 10.44 -6.89 2.84
CA GLY A 51 10.43 -5.81 1.84
C GLY A 51 11.34 -6.11 0.65
N ALA A 52 12.28 -7.05 0.82
CA ALA A 52 12.77 -7.85 -0.29
C ALA A 52 11.71 -8.92 -0.59
N GLY A 53 10.65 -8.53 -1.32
CA GLY A 53 9.90 -9.49 -2.11
C GLY A 53 10.90 -10.33 -2.95
N PRO A 54 10.52 -11.53 -3.41
CA PRO A 54 11.38 -12.28 -4.30
C PRO A 54 11.55 -11.46 -5.58
N ALA A 55 12.56 -10.60 -5.61
CA ALA A 55 13.33 -10.35 -6.80
C ALA A 55 13.84 -11.74 -7.16
N ALA A 56 13.04 -12.41 -7.98
CA ALA A 56 13.46 -13.54 -8.74
C ALA A 56 14.81 -13.12 -9.31
N ALA A 57 15.86 -13.70 -8.74
CA ALA A 57 17.14 -13.78 -9.36
C ALA A 57 16.93 -14.62 -10.63
N GLU A 58 16.34 -14.02 -11.66
CA GLU A 58 16.63 -14.40 -13.03
C GLU A 58 18.05 -13.92 -13.30
N ARG A 59 18.93 -14.83 -12.88
CA ARG A 59 20.28 -15.05 -13.36
C ARG A 59 20.41 -14.48 -14.77
N CYS A 60 21.46 -13.69 -14.97
CA CYS A 60 22.08 -13.53 -16.28
C CYS A 60 22.40 -14.92 -16.87
N ALA A 61 21.44 -15.49 -17.59
CA ALA A 61 21.64 -16.61 -18.49
C ALA A 61 21.27 -16.11 -19.87
N VAL A 62 22.30 -15.65 -20.59
CA VAL A 62 22.26 -15.44 -22.03
C VAL A 62 21.91 -16.79 -22.67
N HIS A 63 20.64 -16.99 -23.03
CA HIS A 63 20.20 -17.98 -24.00
C HIS A 63 18.95 -17.45 -24.73
N PRO A 64 19.00 -17.24 -26.06
CA PRO A 64 17.82 -16.86 -26.81
C PRO A 64 16.99 -18.13 -27.00
N ARG A 65 15.87 -18.24 -26.28
CA ARG A 65 14.87 -19.28 -26.55
C ARG A 65 13.51 -18.63 -26.75
N PRO A 66 12.93 -18.72 -27.96
CA PRO A 66 11.65 -18.09 -28.25
C PRO A 66 10.57 -18.89 -27.54
N THR A 67 9.95 -18.29 -26.52
CA THR A 67 8.80 -18.88 -25.84
C THR A 67 7.59 -17.99 -26.06
N THR A 68 6.75 -18.47 -26.98
CA THR A 68 5.29 -18.36 -27.01
C THR A 68 4.69 -17.11 -26.39
N ARG A 69 4.29 -16.21 -27.29
CA ARG A 69 3.40 -15.06 -27.14
C ARG A 69 2.19 -15.42 -26.25
N ALA A 70 2.33 -15.26 -24.94
CA ALA A 70 1.19 -15.12 -24.05
C ALA A 70 0.46 -13.84 -24.49
N THR A 71 -0.75 -13.98 -25.02
CA THR A 71 -1.63 -12.87 -25.39
C THR A 71 -1.98 -12.11 -24.12
N ALA A 72 -1.14 -11.14 -23.77
CA ALA A 72 -1.44 -10.18 -22.73
C ALA A 72 -2.78 -9.51 -23.09
N PRO A 73 -3.66 -9.26 -22.10
CA PRO A 73 -4.92 -8.55 -22.30
C PRO A 73 -4.71 -7.25 -23.11
N PRO A 74 -5.70 -6.84 -23.92
CA PRO A 74 -5.67 -5.53 -24.56
C PRO A 74 -5.61 -4.45 -23.48
N GLY A 75 -4.44 -3.83 -23.31
CA GLY A 75 -4.12 -2.92 -22.21
C GLY A 75 -2.73 -3.17 -21.60
N ASP A 76 -2.26 -4.42 -21.57
CA ASP A 76 -0.99 -4.75 -20.92
C ASP A 76 0.24 -4.61 -21.83
N ARG A 77 0.04 -4.18 -23.09
CA ARG A 77 1.13 -3.99 -24.06
C ARG A 77 1.23 -2.53 -24.46
N VAL A 78 2.44 -1.99 -24.32
CA VAL A 78 2.80 -0.69 -24.90
C VAL A 78 2.73 -0.82 -26.43
N PRO A 79 1.98 0.06 -27.12
CA PRO A 79 1.98 0.11 -28.58
C PRO A 79 3.38 0.35 -29.16
N ALA A 80 3.63 -0.15 -30.37
CA ALA A 80 4.91 0.07 -31.03
C ALA A 80 5.14 1.57 -31.28
N GLY A 81 6.32 2.08 -30.89
CA GLY A 81 6.66 3.49 -31.02
C GLY A 81 6.17 4.37 -29.85
N GLU A 82 5.50 3.80 -28.85
CA GLU A 82 5.13 4.47 -27.60
C GLU A 82 5.98 3.96 -26.43
N VAL A 83 5.98 4.72 -25.34
CA VAL A 83 6.64 4.39 -24.08
C VAL A 83 5.62 4.27 -22.95
N GLY A 84 5.81 3.27 -22.07
CA GLY A 84 5.00 3.10 -20.87
C GLY A 84 5.51 3.95 -19.73
N LEU A 85 4.64 4.78 -19.13
CA LEU A 85 4.99 5.67 -18.02
C LEU A 85 3.98 5.53 -16.87
N ALA A 86 4.48 5.47 -15.64
CA ALA A 86 3.67 5.56 -14.43
C ALA A 86 3.49 7.03 -14.05
N VAL A 87 2.24 7.48 -13.92
CA VAL A 87 1.91 8.87 -13.61
C VAL A 87 1.09 8.93 -12.34
N THR A 88 1.56 9.74 -11.38
CA THR A 88 0.83 10.05 -10.14
C THR A 88 -0.17 11.16 -10.41
N VAL A 89 -1.44 10.88 -10.15
CA VAL A 89 -2.59 11.73 -10.44
C VAL A 89 -3.17 12.24 -9.13
N ALA A 90 -3.34 13.55 -9.04
CA ALA A 90 -3.83 14.25 -7.85
C ALA A 90 -5.34 14.12 -7.62
N GLN A 91 -6.07 13.55 -8.58
CA GLN A 91 -7.53 13.39 -8.55
C GLN A 91 -7.90 11.90 -8.50
N PRO A 92 -7.91 11.29 -7.31
CA PRO A 92 -8.17 9.85 -7.16
C PRO A 92 -9.57 9.43 -7.59
N ASP A 93 -10.55 10.33 -7.53
CA ASP A 93 -11.95 10.02 -7.87
C ASP A 93 -12.13 9.73 -9.36
N VAL A 94 -11.29 10.35 -10.21
CA VAL A 94 -11.37 10.19 -11.67
C VAL A 94 -10.66 8.92 -12.12
N THR A 95 -9.57 8.53 -11.44
CA THR A 95 -8.78 7.36 -11.85
C THR A 95 -9.51 6.03 -11.64
N GLY A 96 -10.49 5.98 -10.72
CA GLY A 96 -11.38 4.83 -10.57
C GLY A 96 -12.34 4.58 -11.74
N LEU A 97 -12.52 5.58 -12.62
CA LEU A 97 -13.40 5.48 -13.80
C LEU A 97 -12.65 5.01 -15.05
N VAL A 98 -11.33 5.14 -15.07
CA VAL A 98 -10.49 4.87 -16.24
C VAL A 98 -10.22 3.37 -16.35
N ARG A 99 -10.41 2.82 -17.55
CA ARG A 99 -10.17 1.41 -17.87
C ARG A 99 -8.96 1.25 -18.79
N PRO A 100 -8.25 0.10 -18.73
CA PRO A 100 -7.30 -0.27 -19.77
C PRO A 100 -7.94 -0.19 -21.16
N GLY A 101 -7.26 0.47 -22.10
CA GLY A 101 -7.77 0.73 -23.44
C GLY A 101 -8.39 2.12 -23.64
N ASP A 102 -8.72 2.85 -22.57
CA ASP A 102 -9.24 4.22 -22.67
C ASP A 102 -8.16 5.18 -23.17
N ARG A 103 -8.59 6.29 -23.76
CA ARG A 103 -7.71 7.42 -24.11
C ARG A 103 -7.98 8.59 -23.18
N VAL A 104 -6.91 9.15 -22.62
CA VAL A 104 -6.97 10.26 -21.67
C VAL A 104 -6.08 11.42 -22.08
N ASP A 105 -6.51 12.63 -21.74
CA ASP A 105 -5.70 13.83 -21.83
C ASP A 105 -5.11 14.10 -20.43
N LEU A 106 -3.81 14.42 -20.37
CA LEU A 106 -3.15 14.80 -19.12
C LEU A 106 -3.06 16.31 -19.01
N THR A 107 -3.43 16.82 -17.84
CA THR A 107 -3.32 18.24 -17.52
C THR A 107 -2.35 18.45 -16.38
N VAL A 108 -1.65 19.59 -16.41
CA VAL A 108 -0.79 20.04 -15.32
C VAL A 108 -1.32 21.34 -14.78
N THR A 109 -1.46 21.42 -13.46
CA THR A 109 -1.75 22.64 -12.73
C THR A 109 -0.55 22.96 -11.86
N ARG A 110 0.17 24.05 -12.17
CA ARG A 110 1.30 24.52 -11.33
C ARG A 110 0.77 25.02 -9.98
N ALA A 111 1.58 24.96 -8.93
CA ALA A 111 1.19 25.33 -7.57
C ALA A 111 0.60 26.75 -7.47
N ASP A 112 1.16 27.72 -8.20
CA ASP A 112 0.73 29.12 -8.20
C ASP A 112 -0.34 29.43 -9.27
N SER A 113 -0.78 28.42 -10.02
CA SER A 113 -1.72 28.57 -11.12
C SER A 113 -3.09 27.98 -10.78
N ARG A 114 -4.15 28.68 -11.20
CA ARG A 114 -5.51 28.11 -11.23
C ARG A 114 -5.89 27.55 -12.59
N THR A 115 -5.02 27.68 -13.59
CA THR A 115 -5.25 27.16 -14.93
C THR A 115 -4.53 25.83 -15.10
N ALA A 116 -5.28 24.86 -15.62
CA ALA A 116 -4.76 23.57 -16.02
C ALA A 116 -4.35 23.63 -17.50
N GLU A 117 -3.13 23.22 -17.81
CA GLU A 117 -2.60 23.15 -19.17
C GLU A 117 -2.57 21.69 -19.63
N VAL A 118 -3.06 21.40 -20.84
CA VAL A 118 -3.00 20.05 -21.41
C VAL A 118 -1.58 19.79 -21.94
N ILE A 119 -0.89 18.83 -21.34
CA ILE A 119 0.50 18.48 -21.71
C ILE A 119 0.59 17.24 -22.61
N VAL A 120 -0.40 16.35 -22.53
CA VAL A 120 -0.48 15.10 -23.31
C VAL A 120 -1.91 14.93 -23.78
N ARG A 121 -2.10 14.50 -25.04
CA ARG A 121 -3.43 14.26 -25.60
C ARG A 121 -3.60 12.82 -26.03
N GLY A 122 -4.66 12.18 -25.58
CA GLY A 122 -5.07 10.85 -26.01
C GLY A 122 -4.11 9.72 -25.63
N ALA A 123 -3.39 9.86 -24.52
CA ALA A 123 -2.56 8.79 -23.96
C ALA A 123 -3.39 7.54 -23.72
N LEU A 124 -2.87 6.38 -24.11
CA LEU A 124 -3.55 5.12 -23.95
C LEU A 124 -3.37 4.63 -22.52
N VAL A 125 -4.45 4.24 -21.87
CA VAL A 125 -4.39 3.67 -20.54
C VAL A 125 -3.99 2.21 -20.66
N LEU A 126 -2.83 1.87 -20.11
CA LEU A 126 -2.35 0.50 -20.05
C LEU A 126 -2.95 -0.22 -18.84
N ARG A 127 -2.87 0.47 -17.68
CA ARG A 127 -3.37 -0.07 -16.42
C ARG A 127 -3.77 1.08 -15.49
N GLY A 128 -5.00 1.06 -15.01
CA GLY A 128 -5.42 1.85 -13.86
C GLY A 128 -5.09 1.08 -12.58
N THR A 129 -4.55 1.76 -11.56
CA THR A 129 -4.45 1.16 -10.23
C THR A 129 -5.74 1.50 -9.48
N PRO A 130 -6.62 0.52 -9.18
CA PRO A 130 -7.78 0.80 -8.34
C PRO A 130 -7.28 1.09 -6.93
N GLY A 131 -7.34 2.35 -6.53
CA GLY A 131 -7.08 2.77 -5.15
C GLY A 131 -5.69 3.35 -4.92
N HIS A 132 -5.65 4.23 -3.91
CA HIS A 132 -4.50 5.01 -3.49
C HIS A 132 -3.23 4.17 -3.41
N SER A 133 -2.15 4.66 -4.01
CA SER A 133 -0.83 4.14 -3.64
C SER A 133 -0.65 4.42 -2.15
N ALA A 134 -0.46 3.38 -1.35
CA ALA A 134 -0.37 3.48 0.11
C ALA A 134 0.82 4.34 0.59
N ASP A 135 1.72 4.72 -0.32
CA ASP A 135 2.95 5.48 -0.03
C ASP A 135 2.83 7.00 -0.24
N THR A 136 1.69 7.54 -0.72
CA THR A 136 1.56 9.00 -0.86
C THR A 136 0.13 9.47 -0.60
N ALA A 137 0.01 10.54 0.19
CA ALA A 137 -1.26 11.11 0.63
C ALA A 137 -2.22 11.38 -0.55
N GLY A 138 -3.26 10.58 -0.72
CA GLY A 138 -4.38 10.90 -1.61
C GLY A 138 -4.17 10.67 -3.10
N ASP A 139 -2.95 10.36 -3.54
CA ASP A 139 -2.64 10.30 -4.97
C ASP A 139 -2.81 8.87 -5.54
N SER A 140 -3.23 8.80 -6.80
CA SER A 140 -3.47 7.54 -7.52
C SER A 140 -2.52 7.39 -8.71
N VAL A 141 -1.98 6.19 -8.93
CA VAL A 141 -1.02 5.94 -10.04
C VAL A 141 -1.73 5.31 -11.22
N VAL A 142 -1.51 5.85 -12.42
CA VAL A 142 -2.02 5.31 -13.69
C VAL A 142 -0.85 5.03 -14.62
N TYR A 143 -0.85 3.86 -15.26
CA TYR A 143 0.13 3.49 -16.27
C TYR A 143 -0.41 3.82 -17.66
N LEU A 144 0.34 4.62 -18.41
CA LEU A 144 -0.07 5.18 -19.68
C LEU A 144 0.97 4.86 -20.76
N ALA A 145 0.51 4.68 -21.99
CA ALA A 145 1.35 4.72 -23.18
C ALA A 145 1.17 6.05 -23.93
N MET A 146 2.30 6.63 -24.31
CA MET A 146 2.40 7.92 -24.98
C MET A 146 3.67 8.00 -25.83
N SER A 147 3.80 9.03 -26.66
CA SER A 147 5.04 9.26 -27.42
C SER A 147 6.22 9.58 -26.49
N GLU A 148 7.44 9.34 -26.96
CA GLU A 148 8.65 9.67 -26.19
C GLU A 148 8.73 11.17 -25.83
N ASP A 149 8.31 12.05 -26.74
CA ASP A 149 8.29 13.50 -26.48
C ASP A 149 7.22 13.91 -25.46
N GLU A 150 6.09 13.21 -25.40
CA GLU A 150 5.10 13.38 -24.33
C GLU A 150 5.63 12.91 -22.99
N ALA A 151 6.29 11.75 -22.94
CA ALA A 151 6.90 11.25 -21.72
C ALA A 151 7.97 12.19 -21.17
N ARG A 152 8.80 12.78 -22.05
CA ARG A 152 9.78 13.81 -21.66
C ARG A 152 9.11 15.06 -21.10
N ARG A 153 7.97 15.49 -21.65
CA ARG A 153 7.19 16.62 -21.12
C ARG A 153 6.61 16.32 -19.74
N VAL A 154 6.08 15.11 -19.53
CA VAL A 154 5.58 14.66 -18.22
C VAL A 154 6.72 14.58 -17.20
N ALA A 155 7.86 14.00 -17.57
CA ALA A 155 9.04 13.89 -16.71
C ALA A 155 9.67 15.25 -16.36
N GLY A 156 9.55 16.24 -17.26
CA GLY A 156 9.99 17.61 -17.04
C GLY A 156 9.00 18.50 -16.30
N ALA A 157 7.84 17.97 -15.88
CA ALA A 157 6.89 18.73 -15.08
C ALA A 157 7.50 19.10 -13.72
N GLU A 158 7.16 20.28 -13.21
CA GLU A 158 7.66 20.74 -11.92
C GLU A 158 7.19 19.78 -10.80
N PRO A 159 8.04 19.42 -9.81
CA PRO A 159 7.67 18.48 -8.75
C PRO A 159 6.47 18.92 -7.91
N SER A 160 6.23 20.24 -7.83
CA SER A 160 5.09 20.83 -7.11
C SER A 160 3.79 20.83 -7.91
N ALA A 161 3.87 20.55 -9.22
CA ALA A 161 2.74 20.63 -10.12
C ALA A 161 1.85 19.39 -9.98
N ARG A 162 0.54 19.62 -10.00
CA ARG A 162 -0.47 18.57 -9.88
C ARG A 162 -0.88 18.08 -11.26
N ILE A 163 -0.82 16.77 -11.46
CA ILE A 163 -1.26 16.14 -12.71
C ILE A 163 -2.72 15.70 -12.56
N GLY A 164 -3.56 16.16 -13.50
CA GLY A 164 -4.95 15.76 -13.66
C GLY A 164 -5.15 14.89 -14.91
N VAL A 165 -6.29 14.22 -14.98
CA VAL A 165 -6.65 13.32 -16.08
C VAL A 165 -8.07 13.62 -16.54
N ALA A 166 -8.28 13.68 -17.86
CA ALA A 166 -9.61 13.80 -18.46
C ALA A 166 -9.83 12.69 -19.49
N LEU A 167 -10.98 12.01 -19.42
CA LEU A 167 -11.37 11.01 -20.42
C LEU A 167 -11.74 11.69 -21.73
N ARG A 168 -11.25 11.14 -22.85
CA ARG A 168 -11.73 11.54 -24.18
C ARG A 168 -12.99 10.74 -24.53
N PRO A 169 -14.02 11.39 -25.08
CA PRO A 169 -15.03 10.65 -25.83
C PRO A 169 -14.35 10.02 -27.04
N GLY A 170 -14.51 8.70 -27.18
CA GLY A 170 -14.07 7.92 -28.34
C GLY A 170 -15.09 7.97 -29.47
#